data_AF-A0A433I8W0-F1
#
_entry.id   AF-A0A433I8W0-F1
#
_cell.length_a   1.000
_cell.length_b   1.000
_cell.length_c   1.000
_cell.angle_alpha   90.00
_cell.angle_beta   90.00
_cell.angle_gamma   90.00
#
_symmetry.space_group_name_H-M   'P 1'
#
loop_
_entity.id
_entity.type
_entity.pdbx_description
1 polymer ?
#
loop_
_entity_poly.entity_id
_entity_poly.type
_entity_poly.pdbx_seq_one_letter_code
_entity_poly.pdbx_strand_id
1 'polypeptide(L)'
;MSEYIYNIPAQQLPIEREGWLIVRTDEPAVLPTILTGDDLGAVVAVQLSSLASDSEALNAWTAGLPIELMMDDPAAEFPLLYRHTNLLDHHPVRVVIPVRPGFAKAVKVAVALEFAVRLDVGQPDPALIEELAAVLEFYLRQSSVAQPIEYFHGTLLGLFHAEPLPLWVIQDEEPGVMRYVTDEGRETMVGRLAEHQFALPPDASLVDWTEQALATAEDCRDCEFFLSCGGYFKWPRADYDCGGVKRIFGLLRDAAAELRRDLEAGPA
;
A
#
# COMPACT_ATOMS: atom_id res chain seq x y z
N MET A 1 1.91 3.89 24.68
CA MET A 1 2.08 2.53 24.13
C MET A 1 1.73 2.65 22.67
N SER A 2 2.70 2.46 21.78
CA SER A 2 2.41 2.39 20.35
C SER A 2 1.67 1.07 20.12
N GLU A 3 0.46 1.15 19.60
CA GLU A 3 -0.35 -0.03 19.31
C GLU A 3 0.11 -0.59 17.98
N TYR A 4 0.77 -1.75 18.01
CA TYR A 4 1.26 -2.40 16.79
C TYR A 4 0.09 -2.91 15.95
N ILE A 5 0.30 -2.94 14.64
CA ILE A 5 -0.56 -3.64 13.69
C ILE A 5 0.21 -4.87 13.21
N TYR A 6 -0.27 -6.06 13.55
CA TYR A 6 0.33 -7.31 13.14
C TYR A 6 -0.36 -7.84 11.89
N ASN A 7 0.42 -7.98 10.83
CA ASN A 7 0.07 -8.75 9.67
C ASN A 7 0.42 -10.23 9.96
N ILE A 8 -0.59 -11.06 10.19
CA ILE A 8 -0.45 -12.45 10.69
C ILE A 8 -1.19 -13.46 9.82
N PRO A 9 -0.67 -14.69 9.65
CA PRO A 9 -1.41 -15.74 8.97
C PRO A 9 -2.49 -16.30 9.90
N ALA A 10 -3.63 -16.70 9.33
CA ALA A 10 -4.79 -17.20 10.07
C ALA A 10 -4.47 -18.38 11.01
N GLN A 11 -3.47 -19.20 10.66
CA GLN A 11 -3.01 -20.34 11.46
C GLN A 11 -2.32 -19.92 12.77
N GLN A 12 -1.86 -18.66 12.86
CA GLN A 12 -1.18 -18.11 14.03
C GLN A 12 -2.12 -17.28 14.93
N LEU A 13 -3.41 -17.14 14.57
CA LEU A 13 -4.42 -16.46 15.39
C LEU A 13 -4.62 -17.04 16.81
N PRO A 14 -4.46 -18.35 17.07
CA PRO A 14 -4.60 -18.88 18.44
C PRO A 14 -3.56 -18.37 19.44
N ILE A 15 -2.57 -17.59 18.99
CA ILE A 15 -1.54 -16.98 19.84
C ILE A 15 -2.00 -15.57 20.22
N GLU A 16 -2.25 -15.34 21.50
CA GLU A 16 -2.65 -14.02 22.02
C GLU A 16 -1.58 -12.96 21.71
N ARG A 17 -2.03 -11.84 21.15
CA ARG A 17 -1.20 -10.68 20.81
C ARG A 17 -1.95 -9.39 21.14
N GLU A 18 -1.27 -8.45 21.79
CA GLU A 18 -1.81 -7.12 22.04
C GLU A 18 -1.56 -6.22 20.83
N GLY A 19 -2.62 -5.79 20.14
CA GLY A 19 -2.58 -4.88 19.01
C GLY A 19 -3.68 -5.14 17.99
N TRP A 20 -3.63 -4.41 16.89
CA TRP A 20 -4.55 -4.59 15.76
C TRP A 20 -4.04 -5.68 14.82
N LEU A 21 -4.95 -6.34 14.11
CA LEU A 21 -4.65 -7.51 13.29
C LEU A 21 -5.06 -7.30 11.82
N ILE A 22 -4.12 -7.57 10.92
CA ILE A 22 -4.39 -7.86 9.51
C ILE A 22 -4.24 -9.37 9.34
N VAL A 23 -5.33 -10.07 9.07
CA VAL A 23 -5.33 -11.54 9.00
C VAL A 23 -5.14 -12.00 7.57
N ARG A 24 -4.01 -12.65 7.28
CA ARG A 24 -3.71 -13.27 5.99
C ARG A 24 -4.23 -14.68 5.90
N THR A 25 -4.79 -15.05 4.75
CA THR A 25 -5.18 -16.44 4.48
C THR A 25 -5.18 -16.74 2.98
N ASP A 26 -5.01 -18.01 2.64
CA ASP A 26 -5.33 -18.58 1.32
C ASP A 26 -6.65 -19.37 1.33
N GLU A 27 -7.23 -19.59 2.51
CA GLU A 27 -8.44 -20.37 2.73
C GLU A 27 -9.50 -19.49 3.41
N PRO A 28 -10.20 -18.60 2.69
CA PRO A 28 -11.09 -17.60 3.31
C PRO A 28 -12.24 -18.22 4.10
N ALA A 29 -12.68 -19.42 3.71
CA ALA A 29 -13.75 -20.16 4.36
C ALA A 29 -13.47 -20.53 5.83
N VAL A 30 -12.21 -20.53 6.28
CA VAL A 30 -11.88 -20.83 7.68
C VAL A 30 -12.13 -19.63 8.60
N LEU A 31 -12.06 -18.40 8.07
CA LEU A 31 -12.10 -17.17 8.87
C LEU A 31 -13.38 -17.02 9.71
N PRO A 32 -14.61 -17.25 9.17
CA PRO A 32 -15.83 -17.13 9.97
C PRO A 32 -15.93 -18.13 11.13
N THR A 33 -15.14 -19.21 11.08
CA THR A 33 -15.13 -20.24 12.14
C THR A 33 -14.11 -19.91 13.23
N ILE A 34 -12.97 -19.32 12.86
CA ILE A 34 -11.87 -19.07 13.80
C ILE A 34 -11.92 -17.67 14.44
N LEU A 35 -12.56 -16.70 13.78
CA LEU A 35 -12.72 -15.34 14.30
C LEU A 35 -14.17 -15.15 14.74
N THR A 36 -14.40 -15.08 16.05
CA THR A 36 -15.76 -14.96 16.61
C THR A 36 -15.85 -13.84 17.65
N GLY A 37 -17.00 -13.16 17.70
CA GLY A 37 -17.33 -12.22 18.79
C GLY A 37 -16.24 -11.19 19.06
N ASP A 38 -15.58 -11.34 20.21
CA ASP A 38 -14.58 -10.39 20.72
C ASP A 38 -13.29 -10.35 19.89
N ASP A 39 -12.92 -11.44 19.19
CA ASP A 39 -11.71 -11.51 18.36
C ASP A 39 -11.78 -10.56 17.16
N LEU A 40 -13.00 -10.34 16.62
CA LEU A 40 -13.23 -9.45 15.48
C LEU A 40 -12.95 -7.99 15.83
N GLY A 41 -13.04 -7.62 17.11
CA GLY A 41 -12.82 -6.24 17.56
C GLY A 41 -11.41 -5.75 17.28
N ALA A 42 -10.42 -6.65 17.23
CA ALA A 42 -9.02 -6.31 16.95
C ALA A 42 -8.65 -6.44 15.45
N VAL A 43 -9.51 -7.04 14.62
CA VAL A 43 -9.22 -7.25 13.19
C VAL A 43 -9.56 -5.99 12.40
N VAL A 44 -8.54 -5.39 11.79
CA VAL A 44 -8.70 -4.17 10.99
C VAL A 44 -8.77 -4.44 9.48
N ALA A 45 -8.28 -5.60 9.03
CA ALA A 45 -8.42 -6.05 7.65
C ALA A 45 -8.19 -7.56 7.51
N VAL A 46 -8.68 -8.12 6.39
CA VAL A 46 -8.33 -9.46 5.92
C VAL A 46 -7.56 -9.36 4.62
N GLN A 47 -6.47 -10.12 4.51
CA GLN A 47 -5.63 -10.17 3.32
C GLN A 47 -5.73 -11.55 2.67
N LEU A 48 -6.24 -11.61 1.45
CA LEU A 48 -6.21 -12.80 0.62
C LEU A 48 -4.85 -12.88 -0.06
N SER A 49 -4.06 -13.88 0.30
CA SER A 49 -2.66 -13.97 -0.17
C SER A 49 -2.56 -14.41 -1.63
N SER A 50 -3.66 -14.90 -2.21
CA SER A 50 -3.76 -15.28 -3.62
C SER A 50 -5.09 -14.86 -4.24
N LEU A 51 -5.06 -14.30 -5.45
CA LEU A 51 -6.26 -14.09 -6.28
C LEU A 51 -6.91 -15.39 -6.79
N ALA A 52 -6.26 -16.54 -6.58
CA ALA A 52 -6.85 -17.83 -6.88
C ALA A 52 -7.77 -18.34 -5.77
N SER A 53 -7.68 -17.78 -4.55
CA SER A 53 -8.49 -18.18 -3.40
C SER A 53 -9.98 -17.91 -3.61
N ASP A 54 -10.81 -18.81 -3.10
CA ASP A 54 -12.27 -18.64 -3.15
C ASP A 54 -12.73 -17.66 -2.05
N SER A 55 -13.10 -16.45 -2.46
CA SER A 55 -13.55 -15.39 -1.54
C SER A 55 -15.05 -15.45 -1.21
N GLU A 56 -15.82 -16.42 -1.73
CA GLU A 56 -17.28 -16.45 -1.58
C GLU A 56 -17.70 -16.44 -0.10
N ALA A 57 -16.97 -17.16 0.75
CA ALA A 57 -17.23 -17.21 2.18
C ALA A 57 -17.13 -15.85 2.89
N LEU A 58 -16.45 -14.87 2.29
CA LEU A 58 -16.30 -13.52 2.85
C LEU A 58 -17.39 -12.56 2.38
N ASN A 59 -18.12 -12.86 1.29
CA ASN A 59 -19.02 -11.90 0.61
C ASN A 59 -20.01 -11.16 1.55
N ALA A 60 -20.50 -11.82 2.60
CA ALA A 60 -21.43 -11.24 3.58
C ALA A 60 -20.93 -11.36 5.02
N TRP A 61 -19.69 -11.83 5.23
CA TRP A 61 -19.16 -12.06 6.56
C TRP A 61 -18.50 -10.79 7.10
N THR A 62 -19.02 -10.26 8.22
CA THR A 62 -18.52 -9.03 8.85
C THR A 62 -18.53 -7.84 7.88
N ALA A 63 -19.72 -7.50 7.37
CA ALA A 63 -19.90 -6.37 6.45
C ALA A 63 -19.22 -5.10 6.95
N GLY A 64 -18.51 -4.41 6.05
CA GLY A 64 -17.69 -3.25 6.33
C GLY A 64 -16.22 -3.55 6.67
N LEU A 65 -15.86 -4.81 6.96
CA LEU A 65 -14.46 -5.19 7.21
C LEU A 65 -13.64 -5.03 5.92
N PRO A 66 -12.52 -4.27 5.93
CA PRO A 66 -11.66 -4.12 4.75
C PRO A 66 -11.06 -5.46 4.29
N ILE A 67 -11.01 -5.65 2.97
CA ILE A 67 -10.37 -6.81 2.33
C ILE A 67 -9.26 -6.34 1.38
N GLU A 68 -8.10 -6.96 1.52
CA GLU A 68 -6.95 -6.80 0.62
C GLU A 68 -6.80 -8.01 -0.28
N LEU A 69 -6.70 -7.77 -1.59
CA LEU A 69 -6.44 -8.79 -2.59
C LEU A 69 -4.99 -8.68 -3.05
N MET A 70 -4.15 -9.65 -2.69
CA MET A 70 -2.73 -9.67 -3.06
C MET A 70 -2.57 -10.26 -4.46
N MET A 71 -1.93 -9.51 -5.35
CA MET A 71 -1.54 -9.95 -6.69
C MET A 71 -0.04 -10.20 -6.73
N ASP A 72 0.41 -11.32 -7.30
CA ASP A 72 1.85 -11.62 -7.46
C ASP A 72 2.35 -11.31 -8.88
N ASP A 73 1.61 -11.79 -9.90
CA ASP A 73 1.94 -11.56 -11.31
C ASP A 73 0.88 -10.68 -11.99
N PRO A 74 1.10 -9.35 -12.09
CA PRO A 74 0.14 -8.46 -12.70
C PRO A 74 -0.05 -8.67 -14.20
N ALA A 75 0.89 -9.32 -14.90
CA ALA A 75 0.75 -9.61 -16.32
C ALA A 75 -0.21 -10.79 -16.58
N ALA A 76 -0.33 -11.70 -15.61
CA ALA A 76 -1.11 -12.93 -15.74
C ALA A 76 -2.41 -12.93 -14.92
N GLU A 77 -2.40 -12.34 -13.73
CA GLU A 77 -3.44 -12.56 -12.71
C GLU A 77 -4.56 -11.52 -12.73
N PHE A 78 -4.41 -10.39 -13.43
CA PHE A 78 -5.46 -9.36 -13.50
C PHE A 78 -6.86 -9.89 -13.91
N PRO A 79 -7.04 -10.94 -14.74
CA PRO A 79 -8.36 -11.50 -15.01
C PRO A 79 -9.03 -12.19 -13.82
N LEU A 80 -8.26 -12.57 -12.79
CA LEU A 80 -8.81 -13.22 -11.60
C LEU A 80 -9.60 -12.23 -10.72
N LEU A 81 -9.35 -10.92 -10.84
CA LEU A 81 -10.08 -9.88 -10.12
C LEU A 81 -11.60 -9.94 -10.33
N TYR A 82 -12.06 -10.39 -11.50
CA TYR A 82 -13.50 -10.54 -11.79
C TYR A 82 -14.20 -11.51 -10.84
N ARG A 83 -13.48 -12.45 -10.22
CA ARG A 83 -14.06 -13.42 -9.28
C ARG A 83 -14.38 -12.80 -7.92
N HIS A 84 -13.78 -11.65 -7.62
CA HIS A 84 -13.84 -11.02 -6.30
C HIS A 84 -14.79 -9.81 -6.26
N THR A 85 -15.46 -9.47 -7.37
CA THR A 85 -16.31 -8.27 -7.44
C THR A 85 -17.48 -8.31 -6.46
N ASN A 86 -18.00 -9.51 -6.13
CA ASN A 86 -19.08 -9.67 -5.16
C ASN A 86 -18.69 -9.22 -3.74
N LEU A 87 -17.39 -9.09 -3.44
CA LEU A 87 -16.94 -8.55 -2.16
C LEU A 87 -17.30 -7.07 -2.02
N LEU A 88 -17.33 -6.31 -3.13
CA LEU A 88 -17.62 -4.87 -3.13
C LEU A 88 -19.03 -4.53 -2.65
N ASP A 89 -19.95 -5.50 -2.69
CA ASP A 89 -21.33 -5.31 -2.20
C ASP A 89 -21.40 -5.03 -0.69
N HIS A 90 -20.42 -5.55 0.09
CA HIS A 90 -20.44 -5.45 1.55
C HIS A 90 -19.11 -4.97 2.15
N HIS A 91 -18.03 -4.86 1.38
CA HIS A 91 -16.69 -4.57 1.88
C HIS A 91 -16.01 -3.44 1.12
N PRO A 92 -15.24 -2.57 1.81
CA PRO A 92 -14.16 -1.85 1.18
C PRO A 92 -13.11 -2.85 0.71
N VAL A 93 -12.83 -2.89 -0.60
CA VAL A 93 -11.85 -3.82 -1.16
C VAL A 93 -10.75 -3.05 -1.89
N ARG A 94 -9.50 -3.37 -1.55
CA ARG A 94 -8.32 -2.87 -2.26
C ARG A 94 -7.50 -4.00 -2.85
N VAL A 95 -6.96 -3.78 -4.04
CA VAL A 95 -6.01 -4.69 -4.69
C VAL A 95 -4.60 -4.15 -4.48
N VAL A 96 -3.71 -5.01 -3.99
CA VAL A 96 -2.29 -4.71 -3.86
C VAL A 96 -1.59 -5.23 -5.11
N ILE A 97 -1.08 -4.32 -5.94
CA ILE A 97 -0.48 -4.63 -7.25
C ILE A 97 1.01 -4.30 -7.19
N PRO A 98 1.91 -5.29 -7.37
CA PRO A 98 3.34 -5.02 -7.43
C PRO A 98 3.70 -4.30 -8.73
N VAL A 99 4.58 -3.31 -8.63
CA VAL A 99 5.12 -2.58 -9.80
C VAL A 99 6.15 -3.48 -10.48
N ARG A 100 5.63 -4.36 -11.34
CA ARG A 100 6.33 -5.29 -12.22
C ARG A 100 5.81 -5.11 -13.65
N PRO A 101 6.54 -5.54 -14.69
CA PRO A 101 6.13 -5.30 -16.07
C PRO A 101 4.69 -5.74 -16.34
N GLY A 102 3.88 -4.84 -16.91
CA GLY A 102 2.46 -5.11 -17.20
C GLY A 102 1.47 -4.68 -16.12
N PHE A 103 1.94 -4.14 -14.99
CA PHE A 103 1.07 -3.64 -13.92
C PHE A 103 0.09 -2.55 -14.35
N ALA A 104 0.40 -1.73 -15.36
CA ALA A 104 -0.51 -0.70 -15.85
C ALA A 104 -1.84 -1.30 -16.35
N LYS A 105 -1.80 -2.50 -16.93
CA LYS A 105 -3.02 -3.20 -17.35
C LYS A 105 -3.81 -3.70 -16.15
N ALA A 106 -3.13 -4.27 -15.16
CA ALA A 106 -3.76 -4.73 -13.93
C ALA A 106 -4.46 -3.58 -13.18
N VAL A 107 -3.79 -2.42 -13.06
CA VAL A 107 -4.37 -1.21 -12.44
C VAL A 107 -5.64 -0.77 -13.17
N LYS A 108 -5.60 -0.68 -14.51
CA LYS A 108 -6.76 -0.27 -15.31
C LYS A 108 -7.95 -1.21 -15.11
N VAL A 109 -7.70 -2.52 -15.06
CA VAL A 109 -8.74 -3.53 -14.80
C VAL A 109 -9.28 -3.40 -13.39
N ALA A 110 -8.43 -3.28 -12.38
CA ALA A 110 -8.84 -3.12 -10.98
C ALA A 110 -9.74 -1.89 -10.78
N VAL A 111 -9.32 -0.73 -11.30
CA VAL A 111 -10.10 0.52 -11.24
C VAL A 111 -11.41 0.40 -12.01
N ALA A 112 -11.42 -0.26 -13.18
CA ALA A 112 -12.64 -0.48 -13.96
C ALA A 112 -13.63 -1.43 -13.28
N LEU A 113 -13.13 -2.30 -12.39
CA LEU A 113 -13.93 -3.16 -11.53
C LEU A 113 -14.25 -2.51 -10.17
N GLU A 114 -14.00 -1.21 -10.03
CA GLU A 114 -14.29 -0.43 -8.83
C GLU A 114 -13.49 -0.82 -7.57
N PHE A 115 -12.35 -1.50 -7.74
CA PHE A 115 -11.41 -1.71 -6.64
C PHE A 115 -10.52 -0.47 -6.42
N ALA A 116 -10.29 -0.12 -5.15
CA ALA A 116 -9.15 0.71 -4.78
C ALA A 116 -7.83 -0.03 -5.09
N VAL A 117 -6.76 0.72 -5.36
CA VAL A 117 -5.46 0.13 -5.73
C VAL A 117 -4.37 0.67 -4.83
N ARG A 118 -3.65 -0.23 -4.15
CA ARG A 118 -2.36 0.05 -3.53
C ARG A 118 -1.25 -0.51 -4.42
N LEU A 119 -0.29 0.32 -4.77
CA LEU A 119 0.87 -0.13 -5.54
C LEU A 119 1.97 -0.59 -4.59
N ASP A 120 2.49 -1.80 -4.73
CA ASP A 120 3.78 -2.15 -4.13
C ASP A 120 4.90 -1.70 -5.08
N VAL A 121 5.38 -0.47 -4.85
CA VAL A 121 6.25 0.24 -5.80
C VAL A 121 7.71 -0.19 -5.73
N GLY A 122 8.17 -0.81 -4.64
CA GLY A 122 9.57 -1.20 -4.48
C GLY A 122 10.59 -0.08 -4.75
N GLN A 123 11.57 -0.39 -5.60
CA GLN A 123 12.60 0.51 -6.16
C GLN A 123 12.65 0.29 -7.69
N PRO A 124 11.74 0.91 -8.45
CA PRO A 124 11.49 0.56 -9.85
C PRO A 124 12.64 0.96 -10.78
N ASP A 125 12.92 0.16 -11.79
CA ASP A 125 13.89 0.52 -12.83
C ASP A 125 13.32 1.60 -13.78
N PRO A 126 14.14 2.17 -14.68
CA PRO A 126 13.68 3.22 -15.60
C PRO A 126 12.50 2.82 -16.49
N ALA A 127 12.38 1.55 -16.90
CA ALA A 127 11.27 1.10 -17.74
C ALA A 127 9.95 1.09 -16.94
N LEU A 128 10.01 0.62 -15.69
CA LEU A 128 8.88 0.65 -14.77
C LEU A 128 8.48 2.08 -14.38
N ILE A 129 9.43 3.02 -14.34
CA ILE A 129 9.12 4.44 -14.15
C ILE A 129 8.33 5.03 -15.31
N GLU A 130 8.60 4.64 -16.56
CA GLU A 130 7.79 5.06 -17.72
C GLU A 130 6.38 4.48 -17.64
N GLU A 131 6.25 3.20 -17.26
CA GLU A 131 4.95 2.57 -17.07
C GLU A 131 4.18 3.25 -15.92
N LEU A 132 4.84 3.59 -14.81
CA LEU A 132 4.25 4.32 -13.69
C LEU A 132 3.79 5.73 -14.07
N ALA A 133 4.54 6.43 -14.93
CA ALA A 133 4.12 7.72 -15.48
C ALA A 133 2.85 7.59 -16.33
N ALA A 134 2.74 6.52 -17.13
CA ALA A 134 1.53 6.25 -17.91
C ALA A 134 0.31 5.91 -17.03
N VAL A 135 0.51 5.22 -15.90
CA VAL A 135 -0.58 4.99 -14.92
C VAL A 135 -0.97 6.31 -14.21
N LEU A 136 0.00 7.17 -13.90
CA LEU A 136 -0.29 8.50 -13.34
C LEU A 136 -1.10 9.36 -14.32
N GLU A 137 -0.74 9.37 -15.60
CA GLU A 137 -1.50 10.08 -16.63
C GLU A 137 -2.94 9.55 -16.72
N PHE A 138 -3.09 8.22 -16.72
CA PHE A 138 -4.41 7.58 -16.63
C PHE A 138 -5.18 8.04 -15.40
N TYR A 139 -4.58 8.02 -14.21
CA TYR A 139 -5.19 8.46 -12.97
C TYR A 139 -5.64 9.92 -13.00
N LEU A 140 -4.80 10.83 -13.50
CA LEU A 140 -5.07 12.28 -13.49
C LEU A 140 -6.03 12.75 -14.58
N ARG A 141 -6.04 12.08 -15.75
CA ARG A 141 -6.71 12.60 -16.94
C ARG A 141 -7.93 11.79 -17.38
N GLN A 142 -8.05 10.54 -16.96
CA GLN A 142 -9.19 9.71 -17.36
C GLN A 142 -10.38 9.94 -16.42
N SER A 143 -11.44 10.56 -16.96
CA SER A 143 -12.64 10.93 -16.19
C SER A 143 -13.43 9.75 -15.61
N SER A 144 -13.21 8.53 -16.09
CA SER A 144 -13.84 7.32 -15.57
C SER A 144 -13.12 6.72 -14.37
N VAL A 145 -11.97 7.27 -13.96
CA VAL A 145 -11.26 6.81 -12.76
C VAL A 145 -11.94 7.42 -11.53
N ALA A 146 -12.68 6.58 -10.80
CA ALA A 146 -13.34 6.97 -9.55
C ALA A 146 -12.62 6.41 -8.30
N GLN A 147 -11.86 5.33 -8.45
CA GLN A 147 -11.18 4.66 -7.35
C GLN A 147 -9.80 5.26 -7.10
N PRO A 148 -9.36 5.32 -5.83
CA PRO A 148 -8.03 5.80 -5.51
C PRO A 148 -6.97 4.80 -5.99
N ILE A 149 -5.92 5.33 -6.61
CA ILE A 149 -4.62 4.67 -6.66
C ILE A 149 -3.81 5.28 -5.52
N GLU A 150 -3.76 4.62 -4.38
CA GLU A 150 -3.36 5.18 -3.07
C GLU A 150 -2.02 5.91 -3.12
N TYR A 151 -1.03 5.31 -3.78
CA TYR A 151 0.29 5.90 -4.00
C TYR A 151 0.22 7.31 -4.65
N PHE A 152 -0.62 7.48 -5.68
CA PHE A 152 -0.82 8.78 -6.32
C PHE A 152 -1.79 9.66 -5.53
N HIS A 153 -2.89 9.09 -5.06
CA HIS A 153 -3.95 9.81 -4.38
C HIS A 153 -3.47 10.47 -3.09
N GLY A 154 -2.82 9.70 -2.21
CA GLY A 154 -2.28 10.22 -0.94
C GLY A 154 -1.19 11.26 -1.15
N THR A 155 -0.28 11.02 -2.10
CA THR A 155 0.78 11.98 -2.43
C THR A 155 0.21 13.27 -3.02
N LEU A 156 -0.75 13.17 -3.95
CA LEU A 156 -1.43 14.32 -4.54
C LEU A 156 -2.15 15.15 -3.46
N LEU A 157 -2.89 14.49 -2.57
CA LEU A 157 -3.65 15.15 -1.51
C LEU A 157 -2.73 15.91 -0.54
N GLY A 158 -1.64 15.29 -0.09
CA GLY A 158 -0.66 15.93 0.78
C GLY A 158 0.00 17.15 0.12
N LEU A 159 0.35 17.06 -1.17
CA LEU A 159 0.88 18.19 -1.95
C LEU A 159 -0.17 19.30 -2.15
N PHE A 160 -1.43 18.91 -2.38
CA PHE A 160 -2.54 19.83 -2.57
C PHE A 160 -2.84 20.66 -1.32
N HIS A 161 -2.84 20.04 -0.13
CA HIS A 161 -3.05 20.72 1.14
C HIS A 161 -1.79 21.36 1.74
N ALA A 162 -0.61 21.15 1.13
CA ALA A 162 0.70 21.51 1.70
C ALA A 162 0.97 20.85 3.06
N GLU A 163 0.40 19.66 3.27
CA GLU A 163 0.55 18.80 4.45
C GLU A 163 1.03 17.42 3.97
N PRO A 164 2.30 17.29 3.52
CA PRO A 164 2.79 16.05 2.94
C PRO A 164 2.83 14.93 3.98
N LEU A 165 2.27 13.78 3.61
CA LEU A 165 2.37 12.54 4.39
C LEU A 165 3.50 11.67 3.80
N PRO A 166 4.42 11.12 4.62
CA PRO A 166 5.48 10.25 4.13
C PRO A 166 4.92 8.98 3.47
N LEU A 167 5.58 8.53 2.39
CA LEU A 167 5.20 7.30 1.69
C LEU A 167 5.15 6.07 2.60
N TRP A 168 5.96 6.02 3.66
CA TRP A 168 5.89 4.96 4.67
C TRP A 168 4.48 4.77 5.25
N VAL A 169 3.76 5.87 5.46
CA VAL A 169 2.40 5.85 5.98
C VAL A 169 1.41 5.54 4.86
N ILE A 170 1.54 6.19 3.70
CA ILE A 170 0.66 5.96 2.53
C ILE A 170 0.68 4.48 2.09
N GLN A 171 1.82 3.80 2.27
CA GLN A 171 2.04 2.43 1.80
C GLN A 171 1.80 1.38 2.88
N ASP A 172 1.35 1.75 4.08
CA ASP A 172 1.19 0.85 5.23
C ASP A 172 2.48 0.06 5.56
N GLU A 173 3.62 0.73 5.48
CA GLU A 173 4.96 0.16 5.71
C GLU A 173 5.69 0.83 6.88
N GLU A 174 4.98 1.51 7.78
CA GLU A 174 5.61 2.24 8.89
C GLU A 174 6.37 1.30 9.84
N PRO A 175 7.71 1.42 9.93
CA PRO A 175 8.55 0.45 10.65
C PRO A 175 8.28 0.37 12.16
N GLY A 176 7.81 1.45 12.78
CA GLY A 176 7.51 1.50 14.22
C GLY A 176 6.12 0.99 14.60
N VAL A 177 5.28 0.67 13.61
CA VAL A 177 3.86 0.34 13.81
C VAL A 177 3.54 -1.03 13.24
N MET A 178 4.08 -1.36 12.07
CA MET A 178 3.72 -2.56 11.32
C MET A 178 4.65 -3.72 11.66
N ARG A 179 4.08 -4.90 11.92
CA ARG A 179 4.82 -6.15 12.19
C ARG A 179 4.32 -7.25 11.26
N TYR A 180 5.25 -8.07 10.74
CA TYR A 180 4.91 -9.25 9.97
C TYR A 180 5.20 -10.51 10.79
N VAL A 181 4.20 -11.37 10.96
CA VAL A 181 4.37 -12.69 11.57
C VAL A 181 4.48 -13.72 10.46
N THR A 182 5.53 -14.53 10.47
CA THR A 182 5.72 -15.63 9.50
C THR A 182 4.82 -16.81 9.82
N ASP A 183 4.75 -17.79 8.90
CA ASP A 183 3.97 -19.02 9.11
C ASP A 183 4.51 -19.86 10.27
N GLU A 184 5.78 -19.68 10.65
CA GLU A 184 6.38 -20.28 11.86
C GLU A 184 6.13 -19.46 13.13
N GLY A 185 5.35 -18.38 13.07
CA GLY A 185 5.05 -17.51 14.21
C GLY A 185 6.16 -16.52 14.58
N ARG A 186 7.20 -16.36 13.74
CA ARG A 186 8.30 -15.40 14.01
C ARG A 186 7.90 -14.00 13.58
N GLU A 187 8.21 -13.02 14.43
CA GLU A 187 8.02 -11.61 14.10
C GLU A 187 9.20 -11.05 13.30
N THR A 188 8.87 -10.27 12.28
CA THR A 188 9.79 -9.62 11.35
C THR A 188 9.24 -8.25 10.93
N MET A 189 10.06 -7.46 10.25
CA MET A 189 9.63 -6.20 9.63
C MET A 189 8.75 -6.48 8.42
N VAL A 190 7.91 -5.52 8.02
CA VAL A 190 7.01 -5.67 6.87
C VAL A 190 7.67 -5.29 5.54
N GLY A 191 7.13 -5.86 4.44
CA GLY A 191 7.40 -5.41 3.08
C GLY A 191 8.88 -5.38 2.73
N ARG A 192 9.35 -4.24 2.23
CA ARG A 192 10.74 -4.05 1.78
C ARG A 192 11.80 -4.25 2.87
N LEU A 193 11.39 -4.27 4.14
CA LEU A 193 12.29 -4.42 5.29
C LEU A 193 12.39 -5.86 5.82
N ALA A 194 11.56 -6.80 5.33
CA ALA A 194 11.41 -8.13 5.93
C ALA A 194 12.68 -9.01 5.93
N GLU A 195 13.56 -8.85 4.94
CA GLU A 195 14.69 -9.76 4.69
C GLU A 195 16.07 -9.14 4.92
N HIS A 196 16.13 -7.90 5.39
CA HIS A 196 17.37 -7.14 5.46
C HIS A 196 17.77 -6.87 6.92
N GLN A 197 19.06 -7.02 7.21
CA GLN A 197 19.62 -6.57 8.49
C GLN A 197 19.99 -5.11 8.38
N PHE A 198 19.37 -4.30 9.22
CA PHE A 198 19.61 -2.87 9.30
C PHE A 198 20.33 -2.53 10.60
N ALA A 199 21.05 -1.41 10.60
CA ALA A 199 21.70 -0.90 11.80
C ALA A 199 20.68 -0.38 12.84
N LEU A 200 19.48 -0.03 12.38
CA LEU A 200 18.37 0.40 13.24
C LEU A 200 17.72 -0.81 13.92
N PRO A 201 17.33 -0.68 15.20
CA PRO A 201 16.59 -1.75 15.86
C PRO A 201 15.19 -1.91 15.24
N PRO A 202 14.56 -3.10 15.35
CA PRO A 202 13.24 -3.37 14.76
C PRO A 202 12.10 -2.46 15.27
N ASP A 203 12.23 -1.93 16.48
CA ASP A 203 11.28 -1.00 17.11
C ASP A 203 11.62 0.48 16.90
N ALA A 204 12.61 0.79 16.06
CA ALA A 204 12.94 2.16 15.68
C ALA A 204 11.73 2.87 15.06
N SER A 205 11.53 4.11 15.47
CA SER A 205 10.43 4.96 15.00
C SER A 205 10.65 5.42 13.56
N LEU A 206 9.59 5.82 12.87
CA LEU A 206 9.72 6.38 11.52
C LEU A 206 10.71 7.57 11.45
N VAL A 207 10.82 8.35 12.53
CA VAL A 207 11.79 9.44 12.64
C VAL A 207 13.22 8.91 12.55
N ASP A 208 13.55 7.85 13.27
CA ASP A 208 14.89 7.24 13.25
C ASP A 208 15.25 6.72 11.84
N TRP A 209 14.30 6.09 11.14
CA TRP A 209 14.48 5.64 9.75
C TRP A 209 14.71 6.80 8.78
N THR A 210 13.97 7.89 8.98
CA THR A 210 14.05 9.10 8.17
C THR A 210 15.38 9.84 8.39
N GLU A 211 15.83 9.95 9.65
CA GLU A 211 17.14 10.52 10.02
C GLU A 211 18.30 9.68 9.48
N GLN A 212 18.19 8.36 9.54
CA GLN A 212 19.19 7.45 8.96
C GLN A 212 19.32 7.65 7.44
N ALA A 213 18.19 7.84 6.74
CA ALA A 213 18.21 8.17 5.31
C ALA A 213 18.90 9.52 5.02
N LEU A 214 18.65 10.56 5.83
CA LEU A 214 19.34 11.85 5.71
C LEU A 214 20.83 11.78 6.01
N ALA A 215 21.22 10.93 6.97
CA ALA A 215 22.60 10.74 7.35
C ALA A 215 23.40 10.05 6.23
N THR A 216 22.80 9.06 5.57
CA THR A 216 23.49 8.14 4.65
C THR A 216 23.30 8.42 3.17
N ALA A 217 22.22 9.09 2.76
CA ALA A 217 21.96 9.44 1.37
C ALA A 217 22.04 10.96 1.16
N GLU A 218 23.13 11.42 0.55
CA GLU A 218 23.37 12.85 0.31
C GLU A 218 22.23 13.48 -0.52
N ASP A 219 21.72 12.77 -1.53
CA ASP A 219 20.63 13.22 -2.40
C ASP A 219 19.31 13.52 -1.66
N CYS A 220 19.15 13.04 -0.42
CA CYS A 220 17.95 13.24 0.39
C CYS A 220 17.97 14.57 1.15
N ARG A 221 19.15 15.11 1.50
CA ARG A 221 19.29 16.29 2.37
C ARG A 221 18.67 17.54 1.75
N ASP A 222 18.85 17.72 0.45
CA ASP A 222 18.34 18.85 -0.32
C ASP A 222 17.17 18.46 -1.24
N CYS A 223 16.55 17.31 -0.99
CA CYS A 223 15.44 16.83 -1.83
C CYS A 223 14.15 17.56 -1.50
N GLU A 224 13.58 18.28 -2.47
CA GLU A 224 12.31 18.99 -2.33
C GLU A 224 11.11 18.07 -1.99
N PHE A 225 11.19 16.79 -2.33
CA PHE A 225 10.14 15.79 -2.06
C PHE A 225 10.40 14.99 -0.78
N PHE A 226 11.40 15.36 0.02
CA PHE A 226 11.80 14.57 1.18
C PHE A 226 10.64 14.37 2.19
N LEU A 227 9.84 15.40 2.46
CA LEU A 227 8.72 15.29 3.40
C LEU A 227 7.66 14.28 2.95
N SER A 228 7.37 14.22 1.64
CA SER A 228 6.44 13.25 1.06
C SER A 228 7.06 11.85 0.91
N CYS A 229 8.37 11.76 0.71
CA CYS A 229 9.07 10.49 0.50
C CYS A 229 9.49 9.82 1.81
N GLY A 230 9.94 10.58 2.81
CA GLY A 230 10.52 10.07 4.07
C GLY A 230 11.76 9.20 3.88
N GLY A 231 12.46 9.30 2.74
CA GLY A 231 13.55 8.38 2.39
C GLY A 231 13.11 6.97 1.98
N TYR A 232 11.81 6.72 1.79
CA TYR A 232 11.23 5.41 1.45
C TYR A 232 11.94 4.67 0.30
N PHE A 233 12.34 5.40 -0.75
CA PHE A 233 13.05 4.82 -1.91
C PHE A 233 14.55 4.54 -1.68
N LYS A 234 15.13 4.94 -0.54
CA LYS A 234 16.50 4.59 -0.16
C LYS A 234 16.60 3.27 0.59
N TRP A 235 15.50 2.51 0.61
CA TRP A 235 15.43 1.19 1.22
C TRP A 235 14.87 0.15 0.22
N PRO A 236 15.41 -1.08 0.20
CA PRO A 236 16.55 -1.52 1.00
C PRO A 236 17.91 -1.05 0.44
N ARG A 237 17.97 -0.62 -0.83
CA ARG A 237 19.21 -0.17 -1.48
C ARG A 237 19.38 1.35 -1.39
N ALA A 238 20.33 1.82 -0.59
CA ALA A 238 20.59 3.25 -0.39
C ALA A 238 21.16 3.98 -1.62
N ASP A 239 21.74 3.24 -2.57
CA ASP A 239 22.32 3.76 -3.81
C ASP A 239 21.29 3.93 -4.94
N TYR A 240 20.01 3.63 -4.69
CA TYR A 240 18.96 3.78 -5.69
C TYR A 240 18.85 5.21 -6.24
N ASP A 241 18.85 5.35 -7.56
CA ASP A 241 18.68 6.63 -8.27
C ASP A 241 17.23 7.09 -8.20
N CYS A 242 16.99 8.16 -7.44
CA CYS A 242 15.66 8.72 -7.28
C CYS A 242 15.18 9.58 -8.46
N GLY A 243 15.97 9.79 -9.52
CA GLY A 243 15.61 10.67 -10.64
C GLY A 243 14.25 10.35 -11.26
N GLY A 244 13.98 9.06 -11.50
CA GLY A 244 12.71 8.59 -12.04
C GLY A 244 11.51 8.86 -11.11
N VAL A 245 11.63 8.56 -9.82
CA VAL A 245 10.55 8.80 -8.85
C VAL A 245 10.34 10.29 -8.58
N LYS A 246 11.42 11.09 -8.55
CA LYS A 246 11.34 12.56 -8.45
C LYS A 246 10.53 13.16 -9.61
N ARG A 247 10.66 12.61 -10.82
CA ARG A 247 9.83 13.00 -11.97
C ARG A 247 8.34 12.76 -11.72
N ILE A 248 7.97 11.59 -11.17
CA ILE A 248 6.58 11.26 -10.82
C ILE A 248 6.03 12.24 -9.77
N PHE A 249 6.80 12.53 -8.73
CA PHE A 249 6.41 13.50 -7.70
C PHE A 249 6.27 14.92 -8.25
N GLY A 250 7.13 15.32 -9.19
CA GLY A 250 7.01 16.60 -9.90
C GLY A 250 5.67 16.71 -10.66
N LEU A 251 5.28 15.67 -11.39
CA LEU A 251 3.99 15.63 -12.09
C LEU A 251 2.80 15.74 -11.12
N LEU A 252 2.87 15.06 -9.96
CA LEU A 252 1.84 15.16 -8.92
C LEU A 252 1.77 16.57 -8.31
N ARG A 253 2.91 17.20 -8.04
CA ARG A 253 2.97 18.58 -7.53
C ARG A 253 2.34 19.56 -8.52
N ASP A 254 2.68 19.42 -9.79
CA ASP A 254 2.16 20.30 -10.84
C ASP A 254 0.65 20.12 -11.00
N ALA A 255 0.15 18.88 -10.94
CA ALA A 255 -1.29 18.57 -10.92
C ALA A 255 -2.00 19.13 -9.69
N ALA A 256 -1.41 19.03 -8.49
CA ALA A 256 -1.96 19.64 -7.28
C ALA A 256 -2.06 21.16 -7.40
N ALA A 257 -1.06 21.80 -8.00
CA ALA A 257 -1.07 23.24 -8.24
C ALA A 257 -2.09 23.67 -9.31
N GLU A 258 -2.28 22.87 -10.37
CA GLU A 258 -3.36 23.03 -11.37
C GLU A 258 -4.72 22.98 -10.68
N LEU A 259 -5.00 21.92 -9.91
CA LEU A 259 -6.25 21.74 -9.19
C LEU A 259 -6.55 22.90 -8.23
N ARG A 260 -5.55 23.40 -7.50
CA ARG A 260 -5.72 24.54 -6.58
C ARG A 260 -6.16 25.79 -7.32
N ARG A 261 -5.51 26.10 -8.45
CA ARG A 261 -5.89 27.27 -9.28
C ARG A 261 -7.30 27.13 -9.84
N ASP A 262 -7.69 25.93 -10.27
CA ASP A 262 -9.01 25.68 -10.84
C ASP A 262 -10.12 25.86 -9.78
N LEU A 263 -9.88 25.38 -8.55
CA LEU A 263 -10.81 25.57 -7.43
C LEU A 263 -10.90 27.03 -6.97
N GLU A 264 -9.79 27.77 -6.97
CA GLU A 264 -9.77 29.20 -6.66
C GLU A 264 -10.47 30.05 -7.74
N ALA A 265 -10.45 29.60 -9.00
CA ALA A 265 -11.07 30.28 -10.14
C ALA A 265 -12.56 29.92 -10.35
N GLY A 266 -13.07 28.87 -9.69
CA GLY A 266 -14.46 28.44 -9.78
C GLY A 266 -15.44 29.38 -9.07
N PRO A 267 -16.70 29.50 -9.53
CA PRO A 267 -17.73 30.25 -8.81
C PRO A 267 -18.04 29.56 -7.46
N ALA A 268 -18.08 30.36 -6.39
CA ALA A 268 -18.47 29.94 -5.04
C ALA A 268 -19.95 29.53 -4.94
#